data_AF-A0A538A1N7-F1
#
_entry.id   AF-A0A538A1N7-F1
#
_cell.length_a   1.000
_cell.length_b   1.000
_cell.length_c   1.000
_cell.angle_alpha   90.00
_cell.angle_beta   90.00
_cell.angle_gamma   90.00
#
_symmetry.space_group_name_H-M   'P 1'
#
loop_
_entity.id
_entity.type
_entity.pdbx_description
1 polymer ?
#
loop_
_entity_poly.entity_id
_entity_poly.type
_entity_poly.pdbx_seq_one_letter_code
_entity_poly.pdbx_strand_id
1 'polypeptide(L)'
;MKGPVVAISVALALLGAAGAQAKAPPDGVQICGADGACINVSPQQAEQEWALWSPGDPYEGSAAASVSPFYVVHWHWPGGPENTGYYIPAAGKTWQRADDGSASWFDVHDARGLRSMTASLQPFGAPRFARVMVGRRVVRDPGSYATLFGRGYDVWPMIMPGWIPVRFEAATPNPWSDPGTDVRISYRGALLWESGTIVKIRLGLARRIRRGASLRG
;
A
#
# COMPACT_ATOMS: atom_id res chain seq x y z
N MET A 1 -58.31 -29.57 42.36
CA MET A 1 -58.02 -28.53 41.34
C MET A 1 -56.81 -27.71 41.79
N LYS A 2 -55.63 -28.03 41.26
CA LYS A 2 -54.42 -27.20 41.33
C LYS A 2 -53.71 -27.38 39.98
N GLY A 3 -53.62 -26.29 39.21
CA GLY A 3 -53.22 -26.30 37.80
C GLY A 3 -51.71 -26.55 37.58
N PRO A 4 -51.31 -26.92 36.35
CA PRO A 4 -49.92 -27.17 36.02
C PRO A 4 -49.17 -25.88 35.61
N VAL A 5 -47.93 -25.80 36.11
CA VAL A 5 -46.66 -25.42 35.44
C VAL A 5 -46.70 -24.32 34.38
N VAL A 6 -45.90 -23.26 34.58
CA VAL A 6 -44.95 -22.77 33.56
C VAL A 6 -43.70 -22.22 34.24
N ALA A 7 -42.60 -22.98 34.22
CA ALA A 7 -41.27 -22.44 34.46
C ALA A 7 -40.72 -21.95 33.10
N ILE A 8 -40.58 -20.64 32.93
CA ILE A 8 -40.03 -20.04 31.72
C ILE A 8 -38.50 -20.09 31.85
N SER A 9 -37.88 -21.13 31.27
CA SER A 9 -36.45 -21.17 31.03
C SER A 9 -36.14 -20.35 29.78
N VAL A 10 -35.71 -19.09 29.95
CA VAL A 10 -35.16 -18.29 28.86
C VAL A 10 -33.74 -18.80 28.58
N ALA A 11 -33.60 -19.69 27.61
CA ALA A 11 -32.30 -20.00 27.02
C ALA A 11 -31.91 -18.83 26.11
N LEU A 12 -31.11 -17.89 26.64
CA LEU A 12 -30.39 -16.94 25.79
C LEU A 12 -29.34 -17.73 25.01
N ALA A 13 -29.66 -18.08 23.77
CA ALA A 13 -28.66 -18.43 22.77
C ALA A 13 -27.87 -17.15 22.46
N LEU A 14 -26.74 -16.97 23.12
CA LEU A 14 -25.68 -16.06 22.70
C LEU A 14 -25.15 -16.58 21.37
N LEU A 15 -25.83 -16.19 20.29
CA LEU A 15 -25.33 -16.30 18.92
C LEU A 15 -23.96 -15.63 18.91
N GLY A 16 -22.95 -16.43 18.57
CA GLY A 16 -21.56 -16.04 18.62
C GLY A 16 -21.31 -14.72 17.92
N ALA A 17 -20.51 -13.88 18.57
CA ALA A 17 -19.60 -13.02 17.85
C ALA A 17 -18.61 -13.94 17.10
N ALA A 18 -19.07 -14.55 16.00
CA ALA A 18 -18.18 -15.05 14.98
C ALA A 18 -17.36 -13.83 14.55
N GLY A 19 -16.05 -13.89 14.75
CA GLY A 19 -15.15 -12.82 14.38
C GLY A 19 -15.52 -12.34 12.98
N ALA A 20 -15.59 -11.02 12.80
CA ALA A 20 -15.71 -10.42 11.50
C ALA A 20 -14.43 -10.76 10.71
N GLN A 21 -14.36 -11.98 10.18
CA GLN A 21 -13.46 -12.29 9.09
C GLN A 21 -14.03 -11.49 7.93
N ALA A 22 -13.35 -10.40 7.59
CA ALA A 22 -13.65 -9.66 6.39
C ALA A 22 -13.62 -10.67 5.24
N LYS A 23 -14.78 -11.01 4.68
CA LYS A 23 -14.89 -11.79 3.44
C LYS A 23 -14.47 -10.90 2.30
N ALA A 24 -13.94 -11.45 1.22
CA ALA A 24 -13.56 -10.65 0.05
C ALA A 24 -14.76 -9.87 -0.52
N PRO A 25 -14.50 -8.81 -1.32
CA PRO A 25 -15.53 -8.11 -2.06
C PRO A 25 -16.40 -9.11 -2.84
N PRO A 26 -17.74 -8.98 -2.80
CA PRO A 26 -18.64 -9.99 -3.33
C PRO A 26 -18.50 -10.22 -4.84
N ASP A 27 -18.05 -9.19 -5.57
CA ASP A 27 -17.79 -9.25 -7.01
C ASP A 27 -16.33 -9.62 -7.35
N GLY A 28 -15.49 -9.80 -6.31
CA GLY A 28 -14.07 -10.01 -6.44
C GLY A 28 -13.30 -8.71 -6.66
N VAL A 29 -12.18 -8.79 -7.34
CA VAL A 29 -11.27 -7.67 -7.59
C VAL A 29 -10.92 -7.62 -9.06
N GLN A 30 -10.93 -6.44 -9.66
CA GLN A 30 -10.45 -6.24 -11.01
C GLN A 30 -9.02 -5.71 -11.01
N ILE A 31 -8.17 -6.25 -11.88
CA ILE A 31 -6.82 -5.74 -12.13
C ILE A 31 -6.78 -5.24 -13.56
N CYS A 32 -6.48 -3.96 -13.74
CA CYS A 32 -6.57 -3.26 -15.02
C CYS A 32 -5.21 -2.75 -15.50
N GLY A 33 -4.97 -2.93 -16.79
CA GLY A 33 -3.83 -2.43 -17.54
C GLY A 33 -3.98 -1.01 -18.06
N ALA A 34 -2.90 -0.49 -18.64
CA ALA A 34 -2.83 0.87 -19.18
C ALA A 34 -3.68 1.09 -20.43
N ASP A 35 -4.08 0.01 -21.10
CA ASP A 35 -4.98 0.01 -22.26
C ASP A 35 -6.46 -0.11 -21.86
N GLY A 36 -6.76 -0.19 -20.57
CA GLY A 36 -8.11 -0.37 -20.03
C GLY A 36 -8.61 -1.82 -20.04
N ALA A 37 -7.80 -2.78 -20.51
CA ALA A 37 -8.13 -4.19 -20.36
C ALA A 37 -8.01 -4.60 -18.89
N CYS A 38 -8.98 -5.37 -18.40
CA CYS A 38 -9.01 -5.84 -17.02
C CYS A 38 -9.17 -7.37 -16.97
N ILE A 39 -8.57 -7.97 -15.96
CA ILE A 39 -8.89 -9.34 -15.54
C ILE A 39 -9.71 -9.30 -14.25
N ASN A 40 -10.55 -10.31 -14.04
CA ASN A 40 -11.27 -10.50 -12.79
C ASN A 40 -10.57 -11.55 -11.93
N VAL A 41 -10.22 -11.19 -10.70
CA VAL A 41 -9.85 -12.11 -9.63
C VAL A 41 -11.13 -12.46 -8.89
N SER A 42 -11.54 -13.72 -8.92
CA SER A 42 -12.81 -14.13 -8.33
C SER A 42 -12.84 -13.88 -6.82
N PRO A 43 -14.03 -13.78 -6.17
CA PRO A 43 -14.12 -13.64 -4.73
C PRO A 43 -13.31 -14.70 -3.97
N GLN A 44 -13.34 -15.96 -4.41
CA GLN A 44 -12.60 -17.06 -3.76
C GLN A 44 -11.08 -16.89 -3.87
N GLN A 45 -10.60 -16.38 -5.00
CA GLN A 45 -9.18 -16.06 -5.19
C GLN A 45 -8.80 -14.82 -4.38
N ALA A 46 -9.66 -13.80 -4.37
CA ALA A 46 -9.45 -12.58 -3.59
C ALA A 46 -9.45 -12.87 -2.08
N GLU A 47 -10.27 -13.80 -1.58
CA GLU A 47 -10.23 -14.23 -0.17
C GLU A 47 -8.85 -14.78 0.23
N GLN A 48 -8.17 -15.46 -0.70
CA GLN A 48 -6.81 -15.97 -0.48
C GLN A 48 -5.74 -14.88 -0.63
N GLU A 49 -6.06 -13.81 -1.36
CA GLU A 49 -5.17 -12.68 -1.68
C GLU A 49 -5.71 -11.36 -1.11
N TRP A 50 -5.88 -11.31 0.22
CA TRP A 50 -6.40 -10.13 0.92
C TRP A 50 -5.59 -8.85 0.61
N ALA A 51 -4.30 -8.99 0.30
CA ALA A 51 -3.42 -7.90 -0.10
C ALA A 51 -3.93 -7.11 -1.32
N LEU A 52 -4.93 -7.61 -2.07
CA LEU A 52 -5.52 -6.88 -3.19
C LEU A 52 -6.61 -5.87 -2.79
N TRP A 53 -7.27 -6.03 -1.65
CA TRP A 53 -8.52 -5.31 -1.37
C TRP A 53 -8.76 -4.97 0.11
N SER A 54 -8.03 -5.64 1.02
CA SER A 54 -8.07 -5.33 2.44
C SER A 54 -6.77 -4.65 2.79
N PRO A 55 -6.78 -3.37 3.22
CA PRO A 55 -5.64 -2.85 3.94
C PRO A 55 -5.55 -3.71 5.21
N GLY A 56 -4.59 -4.62 5.24
CA GLY A 56 -4.38 -5.51 6.38
C GLY A 56 -4.07 -4.72 7.64
N ASP A 57 -3.81 -5.43 8.72
CA ASP A 57 -3.26 -4.78 9.90
C ASP A 57 -2.04 -3.92 9.48
N PRO A 58 -1.97 -2.61 9.79
CA PRO A 58 -0.81 -1.79 9.45
C PRO A 58 0.52 -2.36 9.97
N TYR A 59 0.50 -3.26 10.97
CA TYR A 59 1.66 -4.02 11.41
C TYR A 59 2.11 -5.13 10.44
N GLU A 60 1.25 -5.56 9.53
CA GLU A 60 1.57 -6.49 8.43
C GLU A 60 2.06 -5.75 7.18
N GLY A 61 2.18 -4.42 7.25
CA GLY A 61 2.80 -3.61 6.22
C GLY A 61 4.25 -4.04 5.95
N SER A 62 4.66 -3.91 4.69
CA SER A 62 5.99 -4.23 4.21
C SER A 62 6.69 -2.99 3.66
N ALA A 63 8.02 -3.07 3.47
CA ALA A 63 8.76 -2.01 2.80
C ALA A 63 8.22 -1.78 1.38
N ALA A 64 8.21 -0.52 0.95
CA ALA A 64 7.70 -0.17 -0.36
C ALA A 64 8.48 -0.83 -1.51
N ALA A 65 7.78 -1.10 -2.60
CA ALA A 65 8.41 -1.55 -3.83
C ALA A 65 9.24 -0.44 -4.46
N SER A 66 10.35 -0.79 -5.13
CA SER A 66 11.03 0.15 -6.03
C SER A 66 10.12 0.57 -7.19
N VAL A 67 10.29 1.81 -7.67
CA VAL A 67 9.53 2.37 -8.80
C VAL A 67 9.65 1.45 -10.01
N SER A 68 8.53 0.92 -10.47
CA SER A 68 8.45 -0.11 -11.51
C SER A 68 7.10 -0.07 -12.23
N PRO A 69 6.90 -0.83 -13.31
CA PRO A 69 5.58 -0.97 -13.93
C PRO A 69 4.55 -1.53 -12.95
N PHE A 70 3.30 -1.10 -13.10
CA PHE A 70 2.22 -1.43 -12.17
C PHE A 70 0.88 -1.61 -12.89
N TYR A 71 -0.09 -2.16 -12.18
CA TYR A 71 -1.49 -2.26 -12.58
C TYR A 71 -2.36 -1.53 -11.56
N VAL A 72 -3.57 -1.14 -11.98
CA VAL A 72 -4.57 -0.56 -11.08
C VAL A 72 -5.49 -1.68 -10.60
N VAL A 73 -5.82 -1.67 -9.32
CA VAL A 73 -6.67 -2.66 -8.67
C VAL A 73 -7.96 -1.99 -8.26
N HIS A 74 -9.11 -2.55 -8.62
CA HIS A 74 -10.44 -2.01 -8.34
C HIS A 74 -11.27 -3.02 -7.56
N TRP A 75 -11.97 -2.56 -6.53
CA TRP A 75 -12.95 -3.37 -5.81
C TRP A 75 -14.07 -2.51 -5.25
N HIS A 76 -15.18 -3.15 -4.91
CA HIS A 76 -16.39 -2.47 -4.44
C HIS A 76 -17.05 -3.26 -3.32
N TRP A 77 -17.51 -2.56 -2.30
CA TRP A 77 -18.38 -3.11 -1.26
C TRP A 77 -19.82 -2.66 -1.48
N PRO A 78 -20.82 -3.54 -1.29
CA PRO A 78 -22.22 -3.17 -1.44
C PRO A 78 -22.59 -1.90 -0.68
N GLY A 79 -23.11 -0.91 -1.40
CA GLY A 79 -23.51 0.40 -0.85
C GLY A 79 -22.35 1.37 -0.56
N GLY A 80 -21.11 1.01 -0.88
CA GLY A 80 -19.93 1.85 -0.78
C GLY A 80 -19.44 2.40 -2.13
N PRO A 81 -18.48 3.34 -2.10
CA PRO A 81 -17.81 3.78 -3.32
C PRO A 81 -16.95 2.66 -3.92
N GLU A 82 -16.53 2.87 -5.16
CA GLU A 82 -15.43 2.10 -5.74
C GLU A 82 -14.13 2.44 -5.00
N ASN A 83 -13.35 1.39 -4.70
CA ASN A 83 -12.05 1.49 -4.07
C ASN A 83 -10.96 1.17 -5.09
N THR A 84 -9.79 1.75 -4.87
CA THR A 84 -8.66 1.61 -5.78
C THR A 84 -7.37 1.36 -5.02
N GLY A 85 -6.53 0.52 -5.59
CA GLY A 85 -5.17 0.23 -5.16
C GLY A 85 -4.27 -0.01 -6.36
N TYR A 86 -3.06 -0.48 -6.11
CA TYR A 86 -2.11 -0.78 -7.17
C TYR A 86 -1.44 -2.13 -6.93
N TYR A 87 -1.16 -2.85 -8.01
CA TYR A 87 -0.38 -4.09 -7.98
C TYR A 87 0.94 -3.88 -8.73
N ILE A 88 2.05 -4.30 -8.10
CA ILE A 88 3.42 -4.15 -8.59
C ILE A 88 4.00 -5.54 -8.85
N PRO A 89 3.92 -6.05 -10.10
CA PRO A 89 4.26 -7.44 -10.43
C PRO A 89 5.71 -7.81 -10.11
N ALA A 90 6.64 -6.91 -10.41
CA ALA A 90 8.08 -7.14 -10.25
C ALA A 90 8.49 -7.33 -8.78
N ALA A 91 7.76 -6.68 -7.87
CA ALA A 91 7.97 -6.81 -6.43
C ALA A 91 7.06 -7.86 -5.79
N GLY A 92 6.00 -8.30 -6.48
CA GLY A 92 4.98 -9.15 -5.86
C GLY A 92 4.26 -8.43 -4.72
N LYS A 93 4.03 -7.12 -4.87
CA LYS A 93 3.45 -6.27 -3.82
C LYS A 93 2.22 -5.54 -4.30
N THR A 94 1.39 -5.13 -3.37
CA THR A 94 0.31 -4.18 -3.60
C THR A 94 0.52 -2.94 -2.76
N TRP A 95 -0.12 -1.86 -3.20
CA TRP A 95 -0.27 -0.63 -2.44
C TRP A 95 -1.76 -0.40 -2.26
N GLN A 96 -2.19 -0.07 -1.05
CA GLN A 96 -3.58 0.19 -0.73
C GLN A 96 -3.71 1.41 0.16
N ARG A 97 -4.77 2.17 -0.06
CA ARG A 97 -5.18 3.30 0.78
C ARG A 97 -6.22 2.83 1.78
N ALA A 98 -6.03 3.16 3.05
CA ALA A 98 -7.03 2.96 4.09
C ALA A 98 -8.01 4.15 4.14
N ASP A 99 -9.15 3.95 4.80
CA ASP A 99 -10.23 4.95 4.91
C ASP A 99 -9.78 6.23 5.64
N ASP A 100 -8.83 6.12 6.57
CA ASP A 100 -8.21 7.27 7.26
C ASP A 100 -7.24 8.07 6.38
N GLY A 101 -7.04 7.62 5.14
CA GLY A 101 -6.18 8.22 4.14
C GLY A 101 -4.71 7.86 4.25
N SER A 102 -4.32 7.02 5.22
CA SER A 102 -3.02 6.37 5.23
C SER A 102 -2.92 5.34 4.10
N ALA A 103 -1.69 4.93 3.77
CA ALA A 103 -1.48 3.90 2.78
C ALA A 103 -0.29 3.01 3.14
N SER A 104 -0.41 1.75 2.77
CA SER A 104 0.51 0.69 3.15
C SER A 104 0.82 -0.21 1.97
N TRP A 105 1.99 -0.83 2.03
CA TRP A 105 2.41 -1.84 1.06
C TRP A 105 2.27 -3.23 1.65
N PHE A 106 1.78 -4.18 0.86
CA PHE A 106 1.59 -5.55 1.30
C PHE A 106 2.26 -6.52 0.32
N ASP A 107 2.80 -7.61 0.84
CA ASP A 107 3.27 -8.72 0.04
C ASP A 107 2.07 -9.54 -0.46
N VAL A 108 2.07 -9.87 -1.75
CA VAL A 108 1.10 -10.80 -2.35
C VAL A 108 1.50 -12.22 -1.99
N HIS A 109 0.54 -13.04 -1.56
CA HIS A 109 0.82 -14.38 -1.09
C HIS A 109 1.23 -15.30 -2.25
N ASP A 110 0.42 -15.39 -3.30
CA ASP A 110 0.75 -16.04 -4.57
C ASP A 110 1.18 -15.04 -5.65
N ALA A 111 2.31 -14.38 -5.41
CA ALA A 111 2.86 -13.42 -6.37
C ALA A 111 3.15 -14.05 -7.76
N ARG A 112 3.39 -15.38 -7.84
CA ARG A 112 3.64 -16.06 -9.12
C ARG A 112 2.34 -16.28 -9.89
N GLY A 113 1.29 -16.77 -9.24
CA GLY A 113 -0.03 -16.95 -9.85
C GLY A 113 -0.57 -15.62 -10.33
N LEU A 114 -0.52 -14.58 -9.50
CA LEU A 114 -1.04 -13.26 -9.87
C LEU A 114 -0.26 -12.62 -11.05
N ARG A 115 1.06 -12.79 -11.10
CA ARG A 115 1.87 -12.41 -12.28
C ARG A 115 1.43 -13.15 -13.54
N SER A 116 1.11 -14.44 -13.41
CA SER A 116 0.69 -15.25 -14.55
C SER A 116 -0.69 -14.83 -15.07
N MET A 117 -1.61 -14.50 -14.16
CA MET A 117 -2.96 -14.00 -14.50
C MET A 117 -2.91 -12.65 -15.22
N THR A 118 -1.99 -11.77 -14.81
CA THR A 118 -1.85 -10.42 -15.36
C THR A 118 -0.93 -10.35 -16.59
N ALA A 119 -0.33 -11.47 -17.01
CA ALA A 119 0.69 -11.51 -18.07
C ALA A 119 0.19 -11.05 -19.45
N SER A 120 -1.12 -11.14 -19.71
CA SER A 120 -1.75 -10.65 -20.95
C SER A 120 -2.09 -9.17 -20.93
N LEU A 121 -2.03 -8.50 -19.77
CA LEU A 121 -2.35 -7.09 -19.62
C LEU A 121 -1.12 -6.22 -19.86
N GLN A 122 -1.33 -5.08 -20.54
CA GLN A 122 -0.30 -4.07 -20.67
C GLN A 122 -0.15 -3.29 -19.35
N PRO A 123 0.98 -3.37 -18.62
CA PRO A 123 1.15 -2.60 -17.40
C PRO A 123 1.30 -1.11 -17.69
N PHE A 124 0.92 -0.28 -16.73
CA PHE A 124 1.35 1.12 -16.67
C PHE A 124 2.86 1.15 -16.53
N GLY A 125 3.52 2.03 -17.29
CA GLY A 125 4.96 2.20 -17.20
C GLY A 125 5.41 2.71 -15.83
N ALA A 126 6.68 2.47 -15.49
CA ALA A 126 7.28 3.04 -14.28
C ALA A 126 7.14 4.58 -14.30
N PRO A 127 6.53 5.20 -13.27
CA PRO A 127 6.23 6.61 -13.30
C PRO A 127 7.49 7.47 -13.26
N ARG A 128 7.35 8.68 -13.82
CA ARG A 128 8.37 9.73 -13.73
C ARG A 128 7.81 10.86 -12.88
N PHE A 129 8.57 11.27 -11.88
CA PHE A 129 8.19 12.40 -11.03
C PHE A 129 8.52 13.72 -11.72
N ALA A 130 7.47 14.53 -11.94
CA ALA A 130 7.59 15.87 -12.51
C ALA A 130 8.11 16.86 -11.48
N ARG A 131 7.79 16.64 -10.20
CA ARG A 131 8.24 17.48 -9.09
C ARG A 131 8.45 16.65 -7.84
N VAL A 132 9.49 16.99 -7.09
CA VAL A 132 9.75 16.46 -5.76
C VAL A 132 10.10 17.61 -4.83
N MET A 133 9.53 17.60 -3.63
CA MET A 133 9.82 18.57 -2.59
C MET A 133 10.38 17.90 -1.35
N VAL A 134 11.46 18.44 -0.78
CA VAL A 134 12.00 18.03 0.52
C VAL A 134 11.73 19.15 1.51
N GLY A 135 10.77 18.94 2.41
CA GLY A 135 10.17 20.01 3.21
C GLY A 135 9.51 21.03 2.28
N ARG A 136 10.02 22.27 2.31
CA ARG A 136 9.56 23.37 1.43
C ARG A 136 10.45 23.57 0.20
N ARG A 137 11.49 22.77 0.02
CA ARG A 137 12.48 22.94 -1.06
C ARG A 137 12.11 22.08 -2.26
N VAL A 138 12.01 22.70 -3.44
CA VAL A 138 11.91 21.98 -4.72
C VAL A 138 13.26 21.37 -5.09
N VAL A 139 13.25 20.10 -5.47
CA VAL A 139 14.42 19.33 -5.91
C VAL A 139 14.80 19.70 -7.35
N ARG A 140 16.10 19.73 -7.64
CA ARG A 140 16.62 20.07 -8.99
C ARG A 140 16.44 18.96 -10.03
N ASP A 141 16.56 17.70 -9.63
CA ASP A 141 16.44 16.51 -10.48
C ASP A 141 15.41 15.54 -9.85
N PRO A 142 14.10 15.81 -10.01
CA PRO A 142 13.04 15.03 -9.37
C PRO A 142 13.07 13.56 -9.81
N GLY A 143 13.46 13.27 -11.06
CA GLY A 143 13.58 11.90 -11.56
C GLY A 143 14.58 11.04 -10.78
N SER A 144 15.66 11.63 -10.27
CA SER A 144 16.64 10.88 -9.45
C SER A 144 16.10 10.36 -8.13
N TYR A 145 14.99 10.91 -7.63
CA TYR A 145 14.39 10.53 -6.35
C TYR A 145 13.57 9.25 -6.41
N ALA A 146 13.31 8.70 -7.61
CA ALA A 146 12.77 7.34 -7.74
C ALA A 146 13.66 6.28 -7.07
N THR A 147 14.96 6.55 -6.95
CA THR A 147 15.92 5.66 -6.28
C THR A 147 15.80 5.60 -4.76
N LEU A 148 14.91 6.42 -4.16
CA LEU A 148 14.59 6.31 -2.73
C LEU A 148 13.79 5.06 -2.43
N PHE A 149 12.95 4.63 -3.39
CA PHE A 149 12.01 3.57 -3.13
C PHE A 149 12.66 2.18 -3.17
N GLY A 150 12.41 1.38 -2.13
CA GLY A 150 13.01 0.06 -1.95
C GLY A 150 14.51 0.11 -1.65
N ARG A 151 14.99 1.20 -1.01
CA ARG A 151 16.42 1.40 -0.73
C ARG A 151 16.72 1.45 0.76
N GLY A 152 17.71 0.66 1.17
CA GLY A 152 18.21 0.62 2.54
C GLY A 152 17.93 -0.73 3.17
N TYR A 153 17.83 -0.75 4.49
CA TYR A 153 17.40 -1.91 5.26
C TYR A 153 16.66 -1.43 6.50
N ASP A 154 15.69 -2.22 6.94
CA ASP A 154 14.80 -1.88 8.03
C ASP A 154 15.57 -1.73 9.35
N VAL A 155 15.21 -0.71 10.12
CA VAL A 155 15.79 -0.47 11.44
C VAL A 155 14.73 0.05 12.40
N TRP A 156 14.87 -0.31 13.67
CA TRP A 156 14.09 0.27 14.74
C TRP A 156 14.98 1.20 15.57
N PRO A 157 14.95 2.53 15.35
CA PRO A 157 15.81 3.44 16.08
C PRO A 157 15.34 3.56 17.54
N MET A 158 16.28 3.51 18.49
CA MET A 158 15.99 3.69 19.91
C MET A 158 15.42 5.09 20.22
N ILE A 159 15.78 6.09 19.41
CA ILE A 159 15.29 7.47 19.54
C ILE A 159 14.75 7.92 18.19
N MET A 160 13.48 8.32 18.18
CA MET A 160 12.81 8.82 16.99
C MET A 160 13.38 10.19 16.58
N PRO A 161 13.87 10.36 15.33
CA PRO A 161 14.37 11.64 14.88
C PRO A 161 13.22 12.58 14.51
N GLY A 162 13.52 13.88 14.41
CA GLY A 162 12.67 14.80 13.66
C GLY A 162 12.66 14.44 12.17
N TRP A 163 11.52 14.60 11.51
CA TRP A 163 11.31 14.20 10.11
C TRP A 163 11.09 15.41 9.21
N ILE A 164 11.61 15.33 7.98
CA ILE A 164 11.35 16.29 6.90
C ILE A 164 10.58 15.53 5.81
N PRO A 165 9.36 15.96 5.44
CA PRO A 165 8.57 15.26 4.43
C PRO A 165 9.25 15.34 3.06
N VAL A 166 9.13 14.27 2.27
CA VAL A 166 9.53 14.21 0.86
C VAL A 166 8.27 13.93 0.06
N ARG A 167 7.80 14.92 -0.70
CA ARG A 167 6.56 14.82 -1.48
C ARG A 167 6.86 14.67 -2.95
N PHE A 168 6.12 13.78 -3.61
CA PHE A 168 6.28 13.46 -5.02
C PHE A 168 5.03 13.90 -5.78
N GLU A 169 5.21 14.39 -7.00
CA GLU A 169 4.13 14.70 -7.93
C GLU A 169 4.47 14.08 -9.27
N ALA A 170 3.51 13.39 -9.85
CA ALA A 170 3.57 12.81 -11.19
C ALA A 170 2.35 13.25 -12.00
N ALA A 171 2.45 13.16 -13.33
CA ALA A 171 1.35 13.54 -14.22
C ALA A 171 0.16 12.57 -14.16
N THR A 172 0.41 11.31 -13.80
CA THR A 172 -0.60 10.25 -13.73
C THR A 172 -0.65 9.64 -12.32
N PRO A 173 -1.84 9.24 -11.82
CA PRO A 173 -1.96 8.49 -10.58
C PRO A 173 -1.05 7.25 -10.57
N ASN A 174 -0.38 7.00 -9.45
CA ASN A 174 0.54 5.87 -9.26
C ASN A 174 0.84 5.70 -7.74
N PRO A 175 1.31 4.53 -7.30
CA PRO A 175 1.45 4.24 -5.86
C PRO A 175 2.55 5.07 -5.17
N TRP A 176 3.56 5.55 -5.90
CA TRP A 176 4.71 6.24 -5.29
C TRP A 176 4.51 7.75 -5.11
N SER A 177 3.50 8.34 -5.76
CA SER A 177 3.13 9.75 -5.59
C SER A 177 1.67 9.96 -5.22
N ASP A 178 0.98 8.91 -4.81
CA ASP A 178 -0.38 9.03 -4.26
C ASP A 178 -0.35 9.90 -2.98
N PRO A 179 -1.40 10.70 -2.70
CA PRO A 179 -1.50 11.47 -1.46
C PRO A 179 -1.34 10.66 -0.16
N GLY A 180 -1.64 9.36 -0.17
CA GLY A 180 -1.43 8.47 0.98
C GLY A 180 0.02 8.05 1.21
N THR A 181 0.90 8.23 0.22
CA THR A 181 2.30 7.79 0.30
C THR A 181 3.13 8.75 1.17
N ASP A 182 3.63 8.21 2.27
CA ASP A 182 4.40 8.95 3.26
C ASP A 182 5.90 8.63 3.19
N VAL A 183 6.67 9.56 2.63
CA VAL A 183 8.13 9.49 2.59
C VAL A 183 8.72 10.64 3.38
N ARG A 184 9.67 10.36 4.27
CA ARG A 184 10.32 11.40 5.09
C ARG A 184 11.80 11.10 5.25
N ILE A 185 12.63 12.14 5.24
CA ILE A 185 14.05 12.04 5.58
C ILE A 185 14.29 12.55 6.99
N SER A 186 15.10 11.84 7.78
CA SER A 186 15.44 12.31 9.12
C SER A 186 16.22 13.63 9.07
N TYR A 187 15.93 14.54 10.02
CA TYR A 187 16.58 15.85 10.11
C TYR A 187 18.10 15.72 10.26
N ARG A 188 18.54 14.70 11.01
CA ARG A 188 19.95 14.30 11.20
C ARG A 188 20.12 12.80 10.99
N GLY A 189 21.35 12.38 10.73
CA GLY A 189 21.66 10.96 10.50
C GLY A 189 21.27 10.49 9.10
N ALA A 190 20.97 9.19 9.00
CA ALA A 190 20.81 8.47 7.74
C ALA A 190 19.58 7.55 7.74
N LEU A 191 18.46 8.06 8.26
CA LEU A 191 17.20 7.33 8.32
C LEU A 191 16.21 7.93 7.32
N LEU A 192 15.50 7.05 6.62
CA LEU A 192 14.39 7.36 5.72
C LEU A 192 13.15 6.66 6.28
N TRP A 193 12.04 7.37 6.35
CA TRP A 193 10.72 6.80 6.57
C TRP A 193 10.07 6.59 5.21
N GLU A 194 9.50 5.42 4.99
CA GLU A 194 8.87 5.02 3.74
C GLU A 194 7.63 4.18 4.06
N SER A 195 6.45 4.77 3.90
CA SER A 195 5.15 4.11 4.04
C SER A 195 5.00 3.22 5.28
N GLY A 196 5.44 3.72 6.44
CA GLY A 196 5.33 3.04 7.74
C GLY A 196 6.63 2.37 8.20
N THR A 197 7.59 2.16 7.30
CA THR A 197 8.87 1.51 7.62
C THR A 197 9.99 2.54 7.76
N ILE A 198 10.84 2.38 8.76
CA ILE A 198 12.08 3.17 8.89
C ILE A 198 13.24 2.35 8.34
N VAL A 199 13.91 2.87 7.32
CA VAL A 199 15.07 2.25 6.71
C VAL A 199 16.33 3.08 6.93
N LYS A 200 17.46 2.40 7.11
CA LYS A 200 18.78 3.03 7.15
C LYS A 200 19.39 3.09 5.77
N ILE A 201 19.79 4.29 5.37
CA ILE A 201 20.45 4.57 4.09
C ILE A 201 21.88 5.04 4.32
N ARG A 202 22.64 5.23 3.23
CA ARG A 202 23.99 5.82 3.32
C ARG A 202 23.90 7.28 3.75
N LEU A 203 24.77 7.71 4.66
CA LEU A 203 24.77 9.10 5.18
C LEU A 203 24.97 10.15 4.06
N GLY A 204 25.81 9.85 3.06
CA GLY A 204 25.99 10.72 1.90
C GLY A 204 24.68 10.93 1.11
N LEU A 205 23.89 9.87 0.94
CA LEU A 205 22.58 9.93 0.31
C LEU A 205 21.61 10.79 1.14
N ALA A 206 21.50 10.54 2.44
CA ALA A 206 20.66 11.34 3.34
C ALA A 206 21.00 12.85 3.30
N ARG A 207 22.29 13.18 3.23
CA ARG A 207 22.76 14.58 3.07
C ARG A 207 22.37 15.17 1.71
N ARG A 208 22.43 14.40 0.62
CA ARG A 208 21.98 14.84 -0.71
C ARG A 208 20.47 15.10 -0.74
N ILE A 209 19.68 14.18 -0.17
CA ILE A 209 18.22 14.31 -0.05
C ILE A 209 17.86 15.61 0.67
N ARG A 210 18.39 15.83 1.88
CA ARG A 210 18.12 17.06 2.67
C ARG A 210 18.47 18.36 1.92
N ARG A 211 19.47 18.33 1.04
CA ARG A 211 19.86 19.48 0.22
C ARG A 211 18.99 19.68 -1.02
N GLY A 212 18.11 18.74 -1.37
CA GLY A 212 17.37 18.79 -2.63
C GLY A 212 18.26 18.59 -3.87
N ALA A 213 19.41 17.93 -3.70
CA ALA A 213 20.38 17.70 -4.76
C ALA A 213 20.01 16.46 -5.59
N SER A 214 20.52 16.36 -6.83
CA SER A 214 20.39 15.11 -7.60
C SER A 214 20.98 13.92 -6.82
N LEU A 215 20.30 12.78 -6.92
CA LEU A 215 20.72 11.53 -6.30
C LEU A 215 21.51 10.62 -7.26
N ARG A 216 21.78 11.08 -8.49
CA ARG A 216 22.67 10.39 -9.43
C ARG A 216 24.12 10.56 -8.95
N GLY A 217 24.74 9.47 -8.53
CA GLY A 217 26.15 9.38 -8.11
C GLY A 217 26.32 8.77 -6.73
#